data_AF-V4ZXH4-F1
#
_entry.id   AF-V4ZXH4-F1
#
_cell.length_a   1.000
_cell.length_b   1.000
_cell.length_c   1.000
_cell.angle_alpha   90.00
_cell.angle_beta   90.00
_cell.angle_gamma   90.00
#
_symmetry.space_group_name_H-M   'P 1'
#
loop_
_entity.id
_entity.type
_entity.pdbx_description
1 polymer ?
#
loop_
_entity_poly.entity_id
_entity_poly.type
_entity_poly.pdbx_seq_one_letter_code
_entity_poly.pdbx_strand_id
1 'polypeptide(L)'
;MVNQTNPDVVLVANIISNAAVGEIRNETPDDVAVYRFRQANSVEFIYQKTRLTGKLVDECDAADARTAELRAQVDTVRRATADVESKRVLYTFSDGFTATENYYITDVIETAGGESIGAAYGDKFDPGTYGYAGQFFGFFPDRRSELAAENPEWIVRPTGTATIASEFSSSAAVQQNQLVRVNVDYMNQPAPRVVIAMTQIVRALYPERYRQARLGLLAEEVDSNTGGTWEVPYRDADPLDGTVEGDTAYLRVKNGDPPRTQFPVPEAFDTNSTVRLTEVAVDTQEPNPIFTVTVQNATATAPSLPGDATMLAAYETDTEDLHMFATNATYTLSVPLESVPGDPSALAVYRRSGDGWAPLETAVRVNETTQTANVTASADRLTAFAVGAAVGDARSTVEAAPEPMSAYAAPDPVPADSTADTPASAADPAAPSVEATPGDASAAPGAVGTPVVALTALLAAALVVGRRR
;
A
#
# COMPACT_ATOMS: atom_id res chain seq x y z
N MET A 1 -37.09 -16.95 -2.14
CA MET A 1 -35.94 -17.89 -2.20
C MET A 1 -35.57 -18.48 -0.84
N VAL A 2 -35.62 -17.71 0.26
CA VAL A 2 -35.12 -18.10 1.60
C VAL A 2 -35.67 -19.45 2.11
N ASN A 3 -36.93 -19.75 1.83
CA ASN A 3 -37.57 -21.02 2.21
C ASN A 3 -36.84 -22.27 1.67
N GLN A 4 -36.13 -22.16 0.53
CA GLN A 4 -35.40 -23.29 -0.08
C GLN A 4 -34.10 -23.67 0.66
N THR A 5 -33.62 -22.87 1.61
CA THR A 5 -32.36 -23.13 2.33
C THR A 5 -32.55 -23.65 3.75
N ASN A 6 -33.79 -23.86 4.22
CA ASN A 6 -34.13 -24.30 5.58
C ASN A 6 -33.28 -23.61 6.69
N PRO A 7 -33.31 -22.26 6.81
CA PRO A 7 -32.46 -21.54 7.76
C PRO A 7 -33.00 -21.61 9.19
N ASP A 8 -32.11 -21.76 10.18
CA ASP A 8 -32.47 -21.64 11.61
C ASP A 8 -32.73 -20.17 12.03
N VAL A 9 -32.13 -19.21 11.33
CA VAL A 9 -32.27 -17.75 11.53
C VAL A 9 -32.01 -17.00 10.23
N VAL A 10 -32.71 -15.88 10.00
CA VAL A 10 -32.55 -15.03 8.81
C VAL A 10 -32.06 -13.65 9.21
N LEU A 11 -30.77 -13.39 8.97
CA LEU A 11 -30.13 -12.10 9.24
C LEU A 11 -30.13 -11.21 7.99
N VAL A 12 -30.84 -10.10 8.04
CA VAL A 12 -31.05 -9.19 6.91
C VAL A 12 -30.26 -7.89 7.07
N ALA A 13 -29.48 -7.53 6.05
CA ALA A 13 -28.71 -6.29 6.02
C ALA A 13 -29.60 -5.04 6.09
N ASN A 14 -29.08 -3.96 6.67
CA ASN A 14 -29.81 -2.69 6.84
C ASN A 14 -30.22 -2.04 5.51
N ILE A 15 -29.55 -2.37 4.41
CA ILE A 15 -29.89 -1.83 3.08
C ILE A 15 -31.30 -2.27 2.65
N ILE A 16 -31.70 -3.51 2.92
CA ILE A 16 -33.00 -4.07 2.48
C ILE A 16 -34.16 -3.30 3.13
N SER A 17 -35.17 -2.95 2.34
CA SER A 17 -36.32 -2.14 2.78
C SER A 17 -37.22 -2.89 3.77
N ASN A 18 -37.95 -2.16 4.62
CA ASN A 18 -38.92 -2.76 5.54
C ASN A 18 -40.04 -3.54 4.82
N ALA A 19 -40.41 -3.15 3.60
CA ALA A 19 -41.39 -3.87 2.79
C ALA A 19 -40.86 -5.23 2.33
N ALA A 20 -39.64 -5.27 1.76
CA ALA A 20 -38.97 -6.50 1.38
C ALA A 20 -38.66 -7.41 2.58
N VAL A 21 -38.41 -6.87 3.78
CA VAL A 21 -38.32 -7.66 5.02
C VAL A 21 -39.68 -8.23 5.45
N GLY A 22 -40.79 -7.55 5.16
CA GLY A 22 -42.13 -8.10 5.30
C GLY A 22 -42.37 -9.28 4.36
N GLU A 23 -41.97 -9.16 3.09
CA GLU A 23 -42.03 -10.24 2.09
C GLU A 23 -41.15 -11.44 2.50
N ILE A 24 -39.90 -11.20 2.91
CA ILE A 24 -39.00 -12.24 3.44
C ILE A 24 -39.64 -12.94 4.64
N ARG A 25 -40.26 -12.21 5.58
CA ARG A 25 -40.94 -12.80 6.72
C ARG A 25 -42.14 -13.65 6.30
N ASN A 26 -42.93 -13.21 5.31
CA ASN A 26 -44.06 -13.98 4.79
C ASN A 26 -43.62 -15.23 3.99
N GLU A 27 -42.39 -15.25 3.44
CA GLU A 27 -41.78 -16.45 2.84
C GLU A 27 -41.13 -17.40 3.86
N THR A 28 -40.88 -16.94 5.09
CA THR A 28 -40.12 -17.66 6.12
C THR A 28 -41.07 -18.40 7.09
N PRO A 29 -40.76 -19.62 7.55
CA PRO A 29 -41.55 -20.32 8.56
C PRO A 29 -41.74 -19.51 9.85
N ASP A 30 -42.91 -19.63 10.49
CA ASP A 30 -43.29 -18.85 11.69
C ASP A 30 -42.36 -19.06 12.91
N ASP A 31 -41.62 -20.17 12.96
CA ASP A 31 -40.64 -20.52 13.99
C ASP A 31 -39.23 -19.97 13.73
N VAL A 32 -38.95 -19.44 12.54
CA VAL A 32 -37.62 -18.94 12.14
C VAL A 32 -37.53 -17.42 12.30
N ALA A 33 -36.57 -16.96 13.12
CA ALA A 33 -36.41 -15.55 13.44
C ALA A 33 -35.83 -14.73 12.26
N VAL A 34 -36.59 -13.72 11.78
CA VAL A 34 -36.13 -12.75 10.76
C VAL A 34 -35.73 -11.42 11.42
N TYR A 35 -34.42 -11.16 11.50
CA TYR A 35 -33.85 -9.95 12.10
C TYR A 35 -33.21 -9.02 11.06
N ARG A 36 -33.70 -7.77 10.96
CA ARG A 36 -33.09 -6.71 10.11
C ARG A 36 -32.15 -5.84 10.95
N PHE A 37 -30.90 -5.72 10.53
CA PHE A 37 -29.95 -4.79 11.16
C PHE A 37 -30.36 -3.32 10.94
N ARG A 38 -30.01 -2.48 11.91
CA ARG A 38 -30.12 -1.01 11.82
C ARG A 38 -28.93 -0.45 11.05
N GLN A 39 -29.04 0.79 10.56
CA GLN A 39 -27.91 1.53 9.99
C GLN A 39 -26.83 1.78 11.05
N ALA A 40 -25.56 1.70 10.65
CA ALA A 40 -24.43 1.95 11.52
C ALA A 40 -24.03 3.43 11.48
N ASN A 41 -24.02 4.07 12.64
CA ASN A 41 -23.68 5.49 12.80
C ASN A 41 -22.33 5.72 13.50
N SER A 42 -21.70 4.68 14.07
CA SER A 42 -20.42 4.77 14.79
C SER A 42 -19.64 3.44 14.79
N VAL A 43 -18.38 3.50 15.23
CA VAL A 43 -17.54 2.33 15.52
C VAL A 43 -18.09 1.56 16.72
N GLU A 44 -18.57 2.26 17.76
CA GLU A 44 -19.30 1.67 18.89
C GLU A 44 -20.56 0.89 18.46
N PHE A 45 -21.24 1.28 17.37
CA PHE A 45 -22.34 0.50 16.80
C PHE A 45 -21.84 -0.86 16.26
N ILE A 46 -20.63 -0.93 15.71
CA ILE A 46 -20.04 -2.18 15.20
C ILE A 46 -19.76 -3.15 16.35
N TYR A 47 -19.35 -2.65 17.52
CA TYR A 47 -19.22 -3.47 18.75
C TYR A 47 -20.57 -4.08 19.15
N GLN A 48 -21.63 -3.25 19.18
CA GLN A 48 -22.98 -3.68 19.54
C GLN A 48 -23.54 -4.68 18.51
N LYS A 49 -23.35 -4.42 17.22
CA LYS A 49 -23.75 -5.31 16.11
C LYS A 49 -23.04 -6.66 16.20
N THR A 50 -21.75 -6.69 16.51
CA THR A 50 -20.97 -7.94 16.60
C THR A 50 -21.49 -8.83 17.73
N ARG A 51 -21.64 -8.26 18.94
CA ARG A 51 -22.26 -8.94 20.09
C ARG A 51 -23.70 -9.40 19.82
N LEU A 52 -24.48 -8.59 19.12
CA LEU A 52 -25.84 -8.93 18.74
C LEU A 52 -25.87 -10.11 17.74
N THR A 53 -25.00 -10.14 16.74
CA THR A 53 -24.89 -11.27 15.82
C THR A 53 -24.57 -12.56 16.57
N GLY A 54 -23.60 -12.54 17.51
CA GLY A 54 -23.29 -13.70 18.36
C GLY A 54 -24.52 -14.22 19.11
N LYS A 55 -25.30 -13.33 19.74
CA LYS A 55 -26.56 -13.68 20.42
C LYS A 55 -27.64 -14.22 19.50
N LEU A 56 -27.64 -13.85 18.22
CA LEU A 56 -28.59 -14.33 17.21
C LEU A 56 -28.19 -15.67 16.59
N VAL A 57 -26.96 -16.15 16.79
CA VAL A 57 -26.44 -17.41 16.22
C VAL A 57 -25.87 -18.39 17.26
N ASP A 58 -26.13 -18.16 18.56
CA ASP A 58 -25.67 -19.02 19.68
C ASP A 58 -24.14 -19.01 19.91
N GLU A 59 -23.46 -17.94 19.49
CA GLU A 59 -21.99 -17.78 19.53
C GLU A 59 -21.59 -16.52 20.35
N CYS A 60 -22.05 -16.45 21.60
CA CYS A 60 -21.84 -15.27 22.46
C CYS A 60 -20.36 -15.03 22.78
N ASP A 61 -19.66 -16.04 23.29
CA ASP A 61 -18.26 -15.91 23.76
C ASP A 61 -17.30 -15.50 22.62
N ALA A 62 -17.48 -16.09 21.44
CA ALA A 62 -16.72 -15.74 20.24
C ALA A 62 -16.97 -14.29 19.78
N ALA A 63 -18.22 -13.82 19.85
CA ALA A 63 -18.56 -12.45 19.52
C ALA A 63 -18.06 -11.44 20.56
N ASP A 64 -18.04 -11.81 21.85
CA ASP A 64 -17.47 -10.99 22.92
C ASP A 64 -15.94 -10.90 22.80
N ALA A 65 -15.25 -12.02 22.55
CA ALA A 65 -13.81 -12.04 22.29
C ALA A 65 -13.43 -11.18 21.08
N ARG A 66 -14.13 -11.33 19.93
CA ARG A 66 -13.87 -10.52 18.73
C ARG A 66 -14.20 -9.03 18.93
N THR A 67 -15.15 -8.72 19.82
CA THR A 67 -15.47 -7.34 20.18
C THR A 67 -14.40 -6.71 21.09
N ALA A 68 -13.81 -7.48 22.00
CA ALA A 68 -12.68 -7.04 22.82
C ALA A 68 -11.42 -6.80 21.98
N GLU A 69 -11.07 -7.73 21.08
CA GLU A 69 -9.95 -7.58 20.14
C GLU A 69 -10.08 -6.31 19.28
N LEU A 70 -11.23 -6.14 18.62
CA LEU A 70 -11.52 -4.96 17.81
C LEU A 70 -11.42 -3.67 18.62
N ARG A 71 -11.91 -3.67 19.86
CA ARG A 71 -11.87 -2.49 20.74
C ARG A 71 -10.44 -2.12 21.12
N ALA A 72 -9.59 -3.09 21.49
CA ALA A 72 -8.18 -2.84 21.80
C ALA A 72 -7.42 -2.26 20.59
N GLN A 73 -7.72 -2.75 19.38
CA GLN A 73 -7.13 -2.21 18.14
C GLN A 73 -7.60 -0.76 17.86
N VAL A 74 -8.89 -0.46 18.05
CA VAL A 74 -9.43 0.91 17.88
C VAL A 74 -8.92 1.86 18.96
N ASP A 75 -8.88 1.44 20.23
CA ASP A 75 -8.35 2.26 21.34
C ASP A 75 -6.82 2.45 21.21
N THR A 76 -6.13 1.62 20.42
CA THR A 76 -4.73 1.84 20.01
C THR A 76 -4.63 2.90 18.91
N VAL A 77 -5.52 2.88 17.91
CA VAL A 77 -5.64 3.98 16.93
C VAL A 77 -5.93 5.30 17.63
N ARG A 78 -6.95 5.36 18.50
CA ARG A 78 -7.35 6.57 19.24
C ARG A 78 -6.21 7.16 20.07
N ARG A 79 -5.35 6.33 20.67
CA ARG A 79 -4.13 6.79 21.38
C ARG A 79 -3.07 7.35 20.42
N ALA A 80 -2.92 6.76 19.24
CA ALA A 80 -1.98 7.23 18.22
C ALA A 80 -2.38 8.58 17.61
N THR A 81 -3.68 8.87 17.56
CA THR A 81 -4.29 10.04 16.89
C THR A 81 -4.81 11.11 17.86
N ALA A 82 -4.63 10.96 19.17
CA ALA A 82 -5.09 11.94 20.16
C ALA A 82 -4.36 13.29 20.05
N ASP A 83 -3.03 13.25 19.86
CA ASP A 83 -2.16 14.44 19.83
C ASP A 83 -1.59 14.69 18.42
N VAL A 84 -2.48 14.90 17.43
CA VAL A 84 -2.12 15.34 16.07
C VAL A 84 -3.02 16.48 15.60
N GLU A 85 -2.48 17.35 14.75
CA GLU A 85 -3.30 18.30 13.98
C GLU A 85 -4.15 17.51 12.97
N SER A 86 -5.47 17.70 13.02
CA SER A 86 -6.40 16.96 12.17
C SER A 86 -6.21 17.31 10.69
N LYS A 87 -6.34 16.32 9.82
CA LYS A 87 -6.17 16.47 8.37
C LYS A 87 -7.52 16.39 7.67
N ARG A 88 -7.78 17.31 6.73
CA ARG A 88 -9.09 17.45 6.08
C ARG A 88 -9.28 16.37 5.03
N VAL A 89 -10.10 15.37 5.37
CA VAL A 89 -10.36 14.16 4.58
C VAL A 89 -11.71 14.25 3.89
N LEU A 90 -11.70 14.01 2.58
CA LEU A 90 -12.90 13.65 1.84
C LEU A 90 -12.97 12.13 1.65
N TYR A 91 -14.01 11.49 2.19
CA TYR A 91 -14.40 10.16 1.70
C TYR A 91 -15.09 10.29 0.33
N THR A 92 -14.83 9.38 -0.59
CA THR A 92 -15.58 9.35 -1.86
C THR A 92 -15.79 7.91 -2.36
N PHE A 93 -17.06 7.57 -2.54
CA PHE A 93 -17.55 6.38 -3.21
C PHE A 93 -17.93 6.71 -4.66
N SER A 94 -18.33 5.70 -5.45
CA SER A 94 -18.73 5.90 -6.86
C SER A 94 -19.74 7.04 -7.04
N ASP A 95 -19.67 7.71 -8.19
CA ASP A 95 -20.50 8.89 -8.53
C ASP A 95 -20.36 10.09 -7.57
N GLY A 96 -19.37 10.05 -6.66
CA GLY A 96 -19.02 11.15 -5.76
C GLY A 96 -19.82 11.19 -4.45
N PHE A 97 -20.47 10.09 -4.05
CA PHE A 97 -21.07 9.98 -2.71
C PHE A 97 -19.98 10.04 -1.62
N THR A 98 -19.96 11.08 -0.78
CA THR A 98 -19.26 11.03 0.52
C THR A 98 -20.17 10.39 1.59
N ALA A 99 -19.66 10.27 2.82
CA ALA A 99 -20.42 9.98 4.02
C ALA A 99 -20.56 11.26 4.84
N THR A 100 -21.74 11.53 5.38
CA THR A 100 -22.01 12.74 6.19
C THR A 100 -22.08 12.43 7.69
N GLU A 101 -22.53 13.38 8.52
CA GLU A 101 -22.71 13.14 9.94
C GLU A 101 -23.64 11.95 10.21
N ASN A 102 -23.47 11.25 11.34
CA ASN A 102 -24.25 10.08 11.73
C ASN A 102 -24.09 8.84 10.80
N TYR A 103 -23.06 8.80 9.95
CA TYR A 103 -22.59 7.59 9.27
C TYR A 103 -21.29 7.09 9.91
N TYR A 104 -21.18 5.78 10.17
CA TYR A 104 -19.97 5.23 10.83
C TYR A 104 -18.66 5.46 10.07
N ILE A 105 -18.70 5.72 8.76
CA ILE A 105 -17.53 6.05 7.95
C ILE A 105 -16.90 7.38 8.38
N THR A 106 -17.71 8.32 8.85
CA THR A 106 -17.27 9.61 9.40
C THR A 106 -16.50 9.40 10.70
N ASP A 107 -17.06 8.63 11.65
CA ASP A 107 -16.39 8.23 12.90
C ASP A 107 -15.11 7.39 12.64
N VAL A 108 -15.06 6.57 11.59
CA VAL A 108 -13.84 5.85 11.19
C VAL A 108 -12.71 6.80 10.75
N ILE A 109 -13.05 7.92 10.10
CA ILE A 109 -12.10 8.95 9.68
C ILE A 109 -11.66 9.81 10.87
N GLU A 110 -12.61 10.22 11.72
CA GLU A 110 -12.38 11.03 12.92
C GLU A 110 -11.56 10.26 13.98
N THR A 111 -11.89 8.98 14.21
CA THR A 111 -11.08 8.06 15.02
C THR A 111 -9.66 7.90 14.44
N ALA A 112 -9.50 7.91 13.11
CA ALA A 112 -8.20 7.91 12.45
C ALA A 112 -7.48 9.28 12.43
N GLY A 113 -8.02 10.27 13.14
CA GLY A 113 -7.45 11.62 13.30
C GLY A 113 -7.78 12.60 12.17
N GLY A 114 -8.58 12.21 11.17
CA GLY A 114 -8.98 13.08 10.05
C GLY A 114 -10.26 13.87 10.34
N GLU A 115 -10.34 15.09 9.82
CA GLU A 115 -11.57 15.90 9.81
C GLU A 115 -12.39 15.47 8.59
N SER A 116 -13.56 14.85 8.82
CA SER A 116 -14.44 14.41 7.73
C SER A 116 -15.17 15.61 7.14
N ILE A 117 -14.75 16.07 5.96
CA ILE A 117 -15.37 17.21 5.26
C ILE A 117 -16.86 16.95 4.98
N GLY A 118 -17.27 15.69 4.82
CA GLY A 118 -18.68 15.32 4.66
C GLY A 118 -19.53 15.56 5.92
N ALA A 119 -18.95 15.56 7.12
CA ALA A 119 -19.70 15.73 8.37
C ALA A 119 -20.51 17.04 8.39
N ALA A 120 -19.87 18.16 8.02
CA ALA A 120 -20.47 19.50 7.98
C ALA A 120 -21.66 19.67 6.99
N TYR A 121 -22.01 18.63 6.24
CA TYR A 121 -23.11 18.60 5.29
C TYR A 121 -24.29 17.71 5.76
N GLY A 122 -24.21 17.13 6.97
CA GLY A 122 -25.27 16.30 7.56
C GLY A 122 -26.61 17.02 7.72
N ASP A 123 -26.64 18.21 8.33
CA ASP A 123 -27.86 19.01 8.51
C ASP A 123 -28.53 19.47 7.19
N LYS A 124 -27.82 19.40 6.07
CA LYS A 124 -28.35 19.75 4.74
C LYS A 124 -29.10 18.58 4.07
N PHE A 125 -29.21 17.41 4.72
CA PHE A 125 -29.65 16.15 4.10
C PHE A 125 -31.18 15.91 4.19
N ASP A 126 -31.86 15.88 3.03
CA ASP A 126 -33.15 15.22 2.87
C ASP A 126 -32.99 13.77 2.36
N PRO A 127 -33.40 12.73 3.14
CA PRO A 127 -33.41 11.34 2.70
C PRO A 127 -34.47 11.01 1.62
N GLY A 128 -35.41 11.91 1.35
CA GLY A 128 -36.43 11.74 0.30
C GLY A 128 -35.90 11.94 -1.12
N THR A 129 -35.13 13.01 -1.34
CA THR A 129 -34.81 13.53 -2.69
C THR A 129 -34.04 12.56 -3.59
N TYR A 130 -33.16 11.72 -3.05
CA TYR A 130 -32.31 10.79 -3.83
C TYR A 130 -32.71 9.31 -3.62
N GLY A 131 -33.95 9.08 -3.15
CA GLY A 131 -34.54 7.76 -2.99
C GLY A 131 -33.70 6.81 -2.13
N TYR A 132 -33.58 5.56 -2.58
CA TYR A 132 -32.87 4.50 -1.85
C TYR A 132 -31.38 4.77 -1.69
N ALA A 133 -30.71 5.41 -2.66
CA ALA A 133 -29.28 5.69 -2.58
C ALA A 133 -28.96 6.78 -1.55
N GLY A 134 -29.76 7.85 -1.52
CA GLY A 134 -29.58 8.95 -0.55
C GLY A 134 -29.55 8.44 0.91
N GLN A 135 -30.47 7.53 1.26
CA GLN A 135 -30.63 6.97 2.60
C GLN A 135 -29.41 6.21 3.14
N PHE A 136 -28.46 5.78 2.31
CA PHE A 136 -27.32 4.96 2.73
C PHE A 136 -25.95 5.62 2.59
N PHE A 137 -25.87 6.82 2.01
CA PHE A 137 -24.61 7.57 1.90
C PHE A 137 -24.71 9.01 2.41
N GLY A 138 -25.88 9.65 2.38
CA GLY A 138 -26.07 10.97 3.00
C GLY A 138 -25.62 12.16 2.17
N PHE A 139 -25.18 11.98 0.92
CA PHE A 139 -24.62 13.04 0.07
C PHE A 139 -25.22 13.10 -1.36
N PHE A 140 -25.03 14.26 -2.02
CA PHE A 140 -25.73 14.69 -3.22
C PHE A 140 -24.76 15.08 -4.36
N PRO A 141 -24.85 14.47 -5.56
CA PRO A 141 -23.97 14.76 -6.71
C PRO A 141 -23.85 16.23 -7.13
N ASP A 142 -24.88 17.05 -6.90
CA ASP A 142 -24.91 18.50 -7.17
C ASP A 142 -24.06 19.34 -6.18
N ARG A 143 -23.72 18.79 -5.01
CA ARG A 143 -22.93 19.48 -3.97
C ARG A 143 -21.42 19.28 -4.09
N ARG A 144 -20.93 18.55 -5.11
CA ARG A 144 -19.49 18.27 -5.25
C ARG A 144 -18.63 19.54 -5.30
N SER A 145 -19.14 20.62 -5.90
CA SER A 145 -18.46 21.92 -5.93
C SER A 145 -18.32 22.59 -4.56
N GLU A 146 -19.25 22.34 -3.61
CA GLU A 146 -19.10 22.81 -2.22
C GLU A 146 -17.98 22.02 -1.54
N LEU A 147 -18.02 20.67 -1.59
CA LEU A 147 -16.95 19.81 -1.03
C LEU A 147 -15.57 20.07 -1.66
N ALA A 148 -15.51 20.47 -2.93
CA ALA A 148 -14.27 20.81 -3.61
C ALA A 148 -13.70 22.16 -3.13
N ALA A 149 -14.57 23.13 -2.82
CA ALA A 149 -14.18 24.43 -2.27
C ALA A 149 -13.59 24.31 -0.86
N GLU A 150 -13.99 23.31 -0.08
CA GLU A 150 -13.35 22.97 1.20
C GLU A 150 -11.89 22.54 1.02
N ASN A 151 -11.46 22.15 -0.19
CA ASN A 151 -10.08 21.81 -0.55
C ASN A 151 -9.47 20.66 0.31
N PRO A 152 -9.91 19.40 0.13
CA PRO A 152 -9.38 18.25 0.87
C PRO A 152 -7.85 18.15 0.77
N GLU A 153 -7.21 17.89 1.92
CA GLU A 153 -5.80 17.48 1.99
C GLU A 153 -5.63 16.00 1.60
N TRP A 154 -6.62 15.17 1.94
CA TRP A 154 -6.62 13.73 1.61
C TRP A 154 -7.96 13.31 1.01
N ILE A 155 -7.93 12.39 0.04
CA ILE A 155 -9.12 11.69 -0.47
C ILE A 155 -9.01 10.20 -0.15
N VAL A 156 -9.99 9.68 0.59
CA VAL A 156 -10.14 8.25 0.89
C VAL A 156 -11.19 7.65 -0.04
N ARG A 157 -10.80 6.70 -0.89
CA ARG A 157 -11.68 6.02 -1.85
C ARG A 157 -11.60 4.50 -1.73
N PRO A 158 -12.72 3.76 -1.84
CA PRO A 158 -12.68 2.31 -1.85
C PRO A 158 -12.06 1.68 -3.12
N THR A 159 -11.68 0.40 -3.04
CA THR A 159 -11.26 -0.41 -4.17
C THR A 159 -12.43 -0.72 -5.11
N GLY A 160 -12.29 -0.40 -6.40
CA GLY A 160 -13.28 -0.76 -7.43
C GLY A 160 -14.36 0.29 -7.69
N THR A 161 -14.28 1.46 -7.05
CA THR A 161 -15.12 2.62 -7.39
C THR A 161 -14.65 3.32 -8.67
N ALA A 162 -15.48 4.23 -9.17
CA ALA A 162 -15.12 5.16 -10.23
C ALA A 162 -13.91 6.04 -9.88
N THR A 163 -13.38 6.73 -10.90
CA THR A 163 -12.35 7.77 -10.75
C THR A 163 -12.85 8.94 -9.90
N ILE A 164 -11.92 9.68 -9.28
CA ILE A 164 -12.23 10.91 -8.56
C ILE A 164 -12.88 11.91 -9.52
N ALA A 165 -13.96 12.55 -9.09
CA ALA A 165 -14.73 13.49 -9.90
C ALA A 165 -13.89 14.74 -10.23
N SER A 166 -14.05 15.31 -11.43
CA SER A 166 -13.17 16.38 -11.95
C SER A 166 -13.27 17.68 -11.16
N GLU A 167 -14.36 17.89 -10.42
CA GLU A 167 -14.54 18.98 -9.46
C GLU A 167 -13.43 19.03 -8.41
N PHE A 168 -12.85 17.88 -8.02
CA PHE A 168 -11.77 17.80 -7.04
C PHE A 168 -10.36 17.93 -7.64
N SER A 169 -10.22 18.11 -8.96
CA SER A 169 -8.91 18.13 -9.64
C SER A 169 -7.97 19.25 -9.18
N SER A 170 -8.52 20.35 -8.67
CA SER A 170 -7.77 21.47 -8.09
C SER A 170 -7.47 21.34 -6.60
N SER A 171 -7.94 20.28 -5.93
CA SER A 171 -7.70 20.08 -4.50
C SER A 171 -6.26 19.68 -4.19
N ALA A 172 -5.78 20.04 -2.99
CA ALA A 172 -4.50 19.64 -2.46
C ALA A 172 -4.32 18.10 -2.53
N ALA A 173 -5.37 17.34 -2.21
CA ALA A 173 -5.38 15.88 -2.29
C ALA A 173 -5.02 15.32 -3.67
N VAL A 174 -5.52 15.93 -4.74
CA VAL A 174 -5.21 15.51 -6.12
C VAL A 174 -3.86 16.05 -6.57
N GLN A 175 -3.56 17.33 -6.28
CA GLN A 175 -2.30 17.97 -6.69
C GLN A 175 -1.06 17.35 -6.03
N GLN A 176 -1.18 16.87 -4.80
CA GLN A 176 -0.09 16.25 -4.03
C GLN A 176 -0.18 14.71 -4.02
N ASN A 177 -1.09 14.11 -4.80
CA ASN A 177 -1.32 12.66 -4.87
C ASN A 177 -1.61 11.98 -3.50
N GLN A 178 -2.21 12.73 -2.57
CA GLN A 178 -2.61 12.30 -1.22
C GLN A 178 -3.93 11.49 -1.28
N LEU A 179 -3.86 10.31 -1.92
CA LEU A 179 -5.00 9.46 -2.25
C LEU A 179 -4.94 8.10 -1.54
N VAL A 180 -5.78 7.89 -0.51
CA VAL A 180 -5.86 6.61 0.22
C VAL A 180 -6.83 5.67 -0.51
N ARG A 181 -6.36 4.47 -0.89
CA ARG A 181 -7.21 3.43 -1.50
C ARG A 181 -7.45 2.28 -0.53
N VAL A 182 -8.61 2.29 0.13
CA VAL A 182 -9.00 1.29 1.14
C VAL A 182 -9.83 0.15 0.52
N ASN A 183 -9.77 -1.05 1.08
CA ASN A 183 -10.62 -2.16 0.59
C ASN A 183 -12.11 -1.84 0.82
N VAL A 184 -12.94 -2.08 -0.21
CA VAL A 184 -14.37 -1.74 -0.18
C VAL A 184 -15.19 -2.53 0.82
N ASP A 185 -14.90 -3.82 1.04
CA ASP A 185 -15.60 -4.61 2.05
C ASP A 185 -15.21 -4.17 3.47
N TYR A 186 -13.98 -3.70 3.66
CA TYR A 186 -13.51 -3.23 4.97
C TYR A 186 -14.03 -1.83 5.28
N MET A 187 -14.16 -0.96 4.27
CA MET A 187 -14.63 0.42 4.46
C MET A 187 -16.16 0.54 4.44
N ASN A 188 -16.86 -0.17 3.54
CA ASN A 188 -18.31 0.00 3.29
C ASN A 188 -19.20 -1.03 4.02
N GLN A 189 -18.63 -2.05 4.68
CA GLN A 189 -19.40 -2.96 5.52
C GLN A 189 -19.10 -2.69 7.01
N PRO A 190 -20.08 -2.25 7.84
CA PRO A 190 -19.87 -2.02 9.26
C PRO A 190 -19.71 -3.35 10.00
N ALA A 191 -18.46 -3.78 10.16
CA ALA A 191 -18.03 -5.09 10.68
C ALA A 191 -16.61 -5.02 11.27
N PRO A 192 -16.15 -6.01 12.07
CA PRO A 192 -14.83 -6.01 12.73
C PRO A 192 -13.57 -6.00 11.85
N ARG A 193 -13.68 -5.80 10.53
CA ARG A 193 -12.54 -5.54 9.62
C ARG A 193 -12.36 -4.06 9.28
N VAL A 194 -13.27 -3.19 9.72
CA VAL A 194 -13.20 -1.73 9.53
C VAL A 194 -11.89 -1.12 10.04
N VAL A 195 -11.33 -1.73 11.09
CA VAL A 195 -10.04 -1.37 11.68
C VAL A 195 -8.88 -1.47 10.69
N ILE A 196 -8.97 -2.31 9.65
CA ILE A 196 -7.96 -2.40 8.59
C ILE A 196 -8.00 -1.16 7.70
N ALA A 197 -9.20 -0.67 7.34
CA ALA A 197 -9.36 0.56 6.57
C ALA A 197 -8.96 1.79 7.42
N MET A 198 -9.39 1.83 8.69
CA MET A 198 -8.96 2.83 9.68
C MET A 198 -7.42 2.89 9.80
N THR A 199 -6.76 1.75 9.94
CA THR A 199 -5.29 1.65 10.02
C THR A 199 -4.61 2.13 8.73
N GLN A 200 -5.20 1.86 7.56
CA GLN A 200 -4.70 2.39 6.27
C GLN A 200 -4.83 3.92 6.17
N ILE A 201 -5.87 4.51 6.75
CA ILE A 201 -6.03 5.97 6.86
C ILE A 201 -4.96 6.54 7.80
N VAL A 202 -4.76 5.98 9.00
CA VAL A 202 -3.69 6.44 9.91
C VAL A 202 -2.29 6.32 9.30
N ARG A 203 -1.98 5.23 8.58
CA ARG A 203 -0.68 5.06 7.88
C ARG A 203 -0.46 6.14 6.82
N ALA A 204 -1.51 6.65 6.18
CA ALA A 204 -1.42 7.68 5.16
C ALA A 204 -1.30 9.09 5.76
N LEU A 205 -2.22 9.46 6.67
CA LEU A 205 -2.26 10.79 7.29
C LEU A 205 -1.10 11.02 8.26
N TYR A 206 -0.76 10.00 9.06
CA TYR A 206 0.18 10.08 10.17
C TYR A 206 1.13 8.86 10.20
N PRO A 207 1.97 8.65 9.16
CA PRO A 207 2.83 7.47 9.05
C PRO A 207 3.71 7.24 10.29
N GLU A 208 4.19 8.31 10.92
CA GLU A 208 4.99 8.23 12.14
C GLU A 208 4.17 7.79 13.36
N ARG A 209 2.92 8.24 13.52
CA ARG A 209 2.03 7.75 14.58
C ARG A 209 1.64 6.29 14.37
N TYR A 210 1.42 5.88 13.12
CA TYR A 210 1.19 4.48 12.78
C TYR A 210 2.38 3.60 13.19
N ARG A 211 3.63 4.05 12.93
CA ARG A 211 4.84 3.36 13.39
C ARG A 211 4.92 3.29 14.91
N GLN A 212 4.79 4.42 15.61
CA GLN A 212 4.83 4.48 17.08
C GLN A 212 3.78 3.55 17.72
N ALA A 213 2.56 3.51 17.19
CA ALA A 213 1.51 2.62 17.68
C ALA A 213 1.79 1.13 17.41
N ARG A 214 2.32 0.79 16.22
CA ARG A 214 2.67 -0.60 15.89
C ARG A 214 3.88 -1.10 16.68
N LEU A 215 4.87 -0.24 16.92
CA LEU A 215 6.01 -0.53 17.81
C LEU A 215 5.55 -0.71 19.26
N GLY A 216 4.56 0.07 19.73
CA GLY A 216 3.93 -0.13 21.04
C GLY A 216 3.16 -1.46 21.17
N LEU A 217 2.52 -1.94 20.10
CA LEU A 217 1.88 -3.27 20.08
C LEU A 217 2.92 -4.41 20.08
N LEU A 218 4.02 -4.25 19.34
CA LEU A 218 5.13 -5.21 19.36
C LEU A 218 5.81 -5.25 20.73
N ALA A 219 5.96 -4.09 21.39
CA ALA A 219 6.41 -4.01 22.77
C ALA A 219 5.46 -4.76 23.72
N GLU A 220 4.13 -4.54 23.63
CA GLU A 220 3.14 -5.24 24.45
C GLU A 220 3.15 -6.77 24.21
N GLU A 221 3.34 -7.21 22.96
CA GLU A 221 3.47 -8.62 22.60
C GLU A 221 4.79 -9.23 23.13
N VAL A 222 5.93 -8.52 23.03
CA VAL A 222 7.22 -8.96 23.58
C VAL A 222 7.21 -8.96 25.10
N ASP A 223 6.83 -7.87 25.76
CA ASP A 223 6.69 -7.75 27.23
C ASP A 223 5.79 -8.88 27.78
N SER A 224 4.72 -9.26 27.08
CA SER A 224 3.84 -10.37 27.50
C SER A 224 4.50 -11.76 27.43
N ASN A 225 5.54 -11.93 26.61
CA ASN A 225 6.29 -13.17 26.42
C ASN A 225 7.63 -13.20 27.18
N THR A 226 8.27 -12.06 27.45
CA THR A 226 9.60 -11.98 28.08
C THR A 226 9.67 -11.20 29.40
N GLY A 227 8.63 -10.45 29.78
CA GLY A 227 8.45 -9.91 31.14
C GLY A 227 9.38 -8.76 31.55
N GLY A 228 9.92 -7.99 30.59
CA GLY A 228 10.76 -6.82 30.85
C GLY A 228 10.53 -5.73 29.81
N THR A 229 10.50 -4.47 30.26
CA THR A 229 10.06 -3.31 29.49
C THR A 229 10.96 -2.99 28.29
N TRP A 230 10.37 -2.98 27.10
CA TRP A 230 11.05 -2.60 25.84
C TRP A 230 11.10 -1.08 25.62
N GLU A 231 12.29 -0.52 25.36
CA GLU A 231 12.44 0.84 24.82
C GLU A 231 12.29 0.82 23.29
N VAL A 232 11.62 1.83 22.72
CA VAL A 232 11.40 1.93 21.27
C VAL A 232 12.74 2.11 20.52
N PRO A 233 13.18 1.13 19.70
CA PRO A 233 14.45 1.22 18.99
C PRO A 233 14.49 2.41 18.01
N TYR A 234 15.70 2.89 17.75
CA TYR A 234 16.02 3.81 16.66
C TYR A 234 15.29 5.16 16.66
N ARG A 235 14.62 5.56 17.75
CA ARG A 235 13.98 6.88 17.90
C ARG A 235 14.94 8.01 17.52
N ASP A 236 16.15 7.93 18.04
CA ASP A 236 17.19 8.97 17.94
C ASP A 236 18.35 8.58 16.99
N ALA A 237 18.21 7.51 16.20
CA ALA A 237 19.19 7.07 15.21
C ALA A 237 19.08 7.81 13.85
N ASP A 238 20.17 7.81 13.08
CA ASP A 238 20.30 8.46 11.76
C ASP A 238 19.43 7.75 10.68
N PRO A 239 19.07 8.39 9.55
CA PRO A 239 18.24 7.78 8.51
C PRO A 239 18.84 6.54 7.82
N LEU A 240 20.17 6.42 7.82
CA LEU A 240 20.92 5.27 7.30
C LEU A 240 22.19 5.13 8.15
N ASP A 241 22.32 4.03 8.88
CA ASP A 241 23.40 3.77 9.84
C ASP A 241 23.99 2.36 9.63
N GLY A 242 25.27 2.20 9.96
CA GLY A 242 26.00 0.95 9.81
C GLY A 242 26.95 0.72 10.98
N THR A 243 26.58 -0.16 11.91
CA THR A 243 27.47 -0.60 13.00
C THR A 243 28.06 -1.97 12.70
N VAL A 244 29.14 -2.32 13.41
CA VAL A 244 29.77 -3.64 13.38
C VAL A 244 29.94 -4.12 14.80
N GLU A 245 29.40 -5.30 15.10
CA GLU A 245 29.40 -5.89 16.44
C GLU A 245 29.88 -7.34 16.28
N GLY A 246 31.10 -7.61 16.76
CA GLY A 246 31.77 -8.90 16.55
C GLY A 246 32.14 -9.14 15.09
N ASP A 247 31.52 -10.16 14.49
CA ASP A 247 31.70 -10.63 13.11
C ASP A 247 30.52 -10.22 12.19
N THR A 248 29.62 -9.38 12.70
CA THR A 248 28.34 -9.04 12.07
C THR A 248 28.20 -7.52 11.86
N ALA A 249 27.88 -7.11 10.63
CA ALA A 249 27.45 -5.75 10.32
C ALA A 249 25.92 -5.64 10.44
N TYR A 250 25.48 -4.52 11.02
CA TYR A 250 24.07 -4.16 11.18
C TYR A 250 23.80 -2.90 10.35
N LEU A 251 23.20 -3.12 9.18
CA LEU A 251 22.92 -2.09 8.18
C LEU A 251 21.48 -1.62 8.37
N ARG A 252 21.29 -0.48 9.04
CA ARG A 252 19.98 0.02 9.51
C ARG A 252 19.50 1.16 8.63
N VAL A 253 18.20 1.17 8.31
CA VAL A 253 17.57 2.29 7.60
C VAL A 253 16.30 2.76 8.29
N LYS A 254 16.02 4.06 8.18
CA LYS A 254 14.88 4.74 8.77
C LYS A 254 14.32 5.74 7.74
N ASN A 255 13.22 5.35 7.09
CA ASN A 255 12.68 5.98 5.87
C ASN A 255 13.56 5.74 4.63
N GLY A 256 13.88 4.48 4.32
CA GLY A 256 14.62 4.16 3.08
C GLY A 256 13.85 4.58 1.82
N ASP A 257 14.57 4.83 0.72
CA ASP A 257 13.94 5.20 -0.55
C ASP A 257 13.22 4.00 -1.19
N PRO A 258 11.89 4.05 -1.42
CA PRO A 258 11.19 3.01 -2.15
C PRO A 258 11.35 3.19 -3.68
N PRO A 259 11.52 2.11 -4.46
CA PRO A 259 11.54 0.71 -4.02
C PRO A 259 12.86 0.31 -3.35
N ARG A 260 13.99 0.94 -3.70
CA ARG A 260 15.34 0.39 -3.53
C ARG A 260 16.19 1.17 -2.53
N THR A 261 16.44 0.56 -1.38
CA THR A 261 17.40 1.05 -0.38
C THR A 261 18.81 0.52 -0.68
N GLN A 262 19.83 1.37 -0.49
CA GLN A 262 21.25 1.04 -0.65
C GLN A 262 21.95 1.24 0.69
N PHE A 263 22.73 0.25 1.13
CA PHE A 263 23.46 0.25 2.39
C PHE A 263 24.97 0.21 2.13
N PRO A 264 25.72 1.29 2.42
CA PRO A 264 27.18 1.24 2.42
C PRO A 264 27.66 0.38 3.59
N VAL A 265 28.53 -0.59 3.34
CA VAL A 265 29.03 -1.50 4.38
C VAL A 265 30.24 -0.87 5.09
N PRO A 266 30.22 -0.73 6.43
CA PRO A 266 31.27 -0.05 7.19
C PRO A 266 32.69 -0.56 6.90
N GLU A 267 33.68 0.33 6.88
CA GLU A 267 35.09 -0.05 6.65
C GLU A 267 35.68 -0.91 7.76
N ALA A 268 35.06 -0.91 8.95
CA ALA A 268 35.41 -1.78 10.06
C ALA A 268 34.80 -3.20 9.95
N PHE A 269 33.93 -3.47 8.97
CA PHE A 269 33.38 -4.80 8.77
C PHE A 269 34.41 -5.71 8.10
N ASP A 270 34.55 -6.91 8.67
CA ASP A 270 35.29 -8.03 8.09
C ASP A 270 36.72 -7.71 7.63
N THR A 271 37.46 -6.90 8.40
CA THR A 271 38.84 -6.46 8.07
C THR A 271 39.88 -7.59 8.03
N ASN A 272 39.50 -8.83 8.38
CA ASN A 272 40.34 -10.02 8.29
C ASN A 272 40.04 -10.86 7.04
N SER A 273 38.96 -10.55 6.30
CA SER A 273 38.63 -11.18 5.03
C SER A 273 39.43 -10.56 3.90
N THR A 274 39.84 -11.41 2.96
CA THR A 274 40.50 -11.01 1.72
C THR A 274 39.56 -10.29 0.75
N VAL A 275 38.24 -10.50 0.88
CA VAL A 275 37.22 -9.89 0.01
C VAL A 275 36.44 -8.88 0.82
N ARG A 276 36.47 -7.59 0.42
CA ARG A 276 35.65 -6.57 1.08
C ARG A 276 34.28 -6.48 0.43
N LEU A 277 33.22 -6.77 1.18
CA LEU A 277 31.86 -6.31 0.86
C LEU A 277 31.78 -4.79 1.03
N THR A 278 31.30 -4.06 0.01
CA THR A 278 31.26 -2.58 0.04
C THR A 278 29.84 -2.01 0.08
N GLU A 279 28.88 -2.70 -0.54
CA GLU A 279 27.47 -2.27 -0.57
C GLU A 279 26.54 -3.48 -0.64
N VAL A 280 25.41 -3.39 0.07
CA VAL A 280 24.24 -4.26 -0.12
C VAL A 280 23.06 -3.36 -0.48
N ALA A 281 22.33 -3.70 -1.54
CA ALA A 281 21.12 -2.97 -1.93
C ALA A 281 19.94 -3.92 -2.06
N VAL A 282 18.75 -3.51 -1.64
CA VAL A 282 17.52 -4.33 -1.70
C VAL A 282 16.29 -3.51 -2.05
N ASP A 283 15.35 -4.14 -2.73
CA ASP A 283 14.04 -3.59 -3.02
C ASP A 283 13.03 -4.05 -1.95
N THR A 284 12.23 -3.12 -1.45
CA THR A 284 11.11 -3.35 -0.54
C THR A 284 9.81 -2.79 -1.13
N GLN A 285 8.66 -3.34 -0.72
CA GLN A 285 7.33 -2.82 -1.12
C GLN A 285 6.65 -2.02 0.00
N GLU A 286 7.38 -1.69 1.07
CA GLU A 286 6.86 -0.89 2.17
C GLU A 286 7.15 0.59 1.93
N PRO A 287 6.14 1.48 1.91
CA PRO A 287 6.41 2.92 1.87
C PRO A 287 7.11 3.35 3.17
N ASN A 288 8.27 3.99 3.01
CA ASN A 288 9.19 4.46 4.05
C ASN A 288 9.58 3.33 5.04
N PRO A 289 10.29 2.29 4.56
CA PRO A 289 10.66 1.14 5.37
C PRO A 289 11.60 1.56 6.50
N ILE A 290 11.50 0.85 7.62
CA ILE A 290 12.47 0.85 8.71
C ILE A 290 12.81 -0.61 8.94
N PHE A 291 14.08 -0.98 8.81
CA PHE A 291 14.56 -2.35 8.95
C PHE A 291 16.08 -2.39 9.14
N THR A 292 16.57 -3.54 9.61
CA THR A 292 18.00 -3.86 9.64
C THR A 292 18.27 -4.99 8.66
N VAL A 293 19.27 -4.83 7.79
CA VAL A 293 19.93 -5.96 7.13
C VAL A 293 21.12 -6.36 7.99
N THR A 294 21.13 -7.61 8.47
CA THR A 294 22.30 -8.20 9.12
C THR A 294 23.18 -8.88 8.09
N VAL A 295 24.51 -8.78 8.24
CA VAL A 295 25.50 -9.48 7.41
C VAL A 295 26.60 -10.03 8.30
N GLN A 296 26.72 -11.35 8.41
CA GLN A 296 27.74 -12.02 9.23
C GLN A 296 28.75 -12.72 8.34
N ASN A 297 30.06 -12.61 8.62
CA ASN A 297 31.06 -13.45 7.94
C ASN A 297 30.90 -14.92 8.36
N ALA A 298 30.57 -15.77 7.39
CA ALA A 298 30.37 -17.22 7.56
C ALA A 298 31.42 -18.06 6.82
N THR A 299 32.50 -17.45 6.30
CA THR A 299 33.52 -18.10 5.46
C THR A 299 34.15 -19.34 6.11
N ALA A 300 34.30 -19.35 7.44
CA ALA A 300 34.86 -20.46 8.19
C ALA A 300 33.88 -21.64 8.44
N THR A 301 32.58 -21.44 8.23
CA THR A 301 31.51 -22.41 8.50
C THR A 301 30.68 -22.77 7.27
N ALA A 302 30.85 -22.03 6.17
CA ALA A 302 30.17 -22.22 4.90
C ALA A 302 30.52 -23.58 4.24
N PRO A 303 29.56 -24.23 3.57
CA PRO A 303 29.85 -25.41 2.76
C PRO A 303 30.67 -25.03 1.52
N SER A 304 31.46 -25.98 1.00
CA SER A 304 32.27 -25.78 -0.21
C SER A 304 31.44 -25.35 -1.43
N LEU A 305 31.99 -24.46 -2.26
CA LEU A 305 31.41 -24.10 -3.55
C LEU A 305 31.35 -25.32 -4.50
N PRO A 306 30.44 -25.33 -5.49
CA PRO A 306 30.32 -26.41 -6.46
C PRO A 306 31.48 -26.42 -7.46
N GLY A 307 31.93 -27.63 -7.83
CA GLY A 307 33.01 -27.84 -8.80
C GLY A 307 34.40 -27.72 -8.17
N ASP A 308 35.31 -27.06 -8.89
CA ASP A 308 36.68 -26.74 -8.51
C ASP A 308 36.84 -25.32 -7.95
N ALA A 309 35.73 -24.61 -7.72
CA ALA A 309 35.73 -23.22 -7.27
C ALA A 309 36.29 -23.07 -5.84
N THR A 310 37.36 -22.29 -5.72
CA THR A 310 37.92 -21.87 -4.43
C THR A 310 37.07 -20.75 -3.84
N MET A 311 36.54 -20.95 -2.63
CA MET A 311 35.83 -19.90 -1.90
C MET A 311 36.83 -18.86 -1.38
N LEU A 312 36.50 -17.57 -1.58
CA LEU A 312 37.29 -16.44 -1.10
C LEU A 312 36.61 -15.76 0.10
N ALA A 313 35.28 -15.69 0.11
CA ALA A 313 34.47 -15.27 1.26
C ALA A 313 33.04 -15.82 1.16
N ALA A 314 32.35 -15.96 2.29
CA ALA A 314 30.91 -16.22 2.38
C ALA A 314 30.27 -15.46 3.54
N TYR A 315 29.03 -15.04 3.33
CA TYR A 315 28.25 -14.22 4.26
C TYR A 315 26.86 -14.81 4.45
N GLU A 316 26.41 -14.94 5.70
CA GLU A 316 25.00 -15.18 6.01
C GLU A 316 24.30 -13.82 6.24
N THR A 317 23.02 -13.72 5.86
CA THR A 317 22.27 -12.45 5.88
C THR A 317 20.81 -12.66 6.28
N ASP A 318 20.25 -11.74 7.07
CA ASP A 318 18.82 -11.72 7.41
C ASP A 318 18.24 -10.29 7.38
N THR A 319 16.92 -10.16 7.55
CA THR A 319 16.20 -8.89 7.70
C THR A 319 15.39 -8.84 9.00
N GLU A 320 15.76 -7.94 9.91
CA GLU A 320 14.98 -7.63 11.11
C GLU A 320 13.97 -6.49 10.83
N ASP A 321 12.87 -6.45 11.57
CA ASP A 321 11.78 -5.45 11.53
C ASP A 321 11.00 -5.29 10.20
N LEU A 322 11.45 -5.87 9.08
CA LEU A 322 10.77 -5.79 7.78
C LEU A 322 9.56 -6.75 7.70
N HIS A 323 8.38 -6.26 7.28
CA HIS A 323 7.13 -7.05 7.32
C HIS A 323 7.00 -8.07 6.18
N MET A 324 7.71 -7.86 5.07
CA MET A 324 7.87 -8.81 3.97
C MET A 324 9.36 -8.98 3.67
N PHE A 325 9.77 -10.11 3.10
CA PHE A 325 11.19 -10.34 2.77
C PHE A 325 11.72 -9.32 1.75
N ALA A 326 12.99 -8.94 1.89
CA ALA A 326 13.71 -8.13 0.92
C ALA A 326 13.83 -8.85 -0.45
N THR A 327 13.64 -8.08 -1.53
CA THR A 327 13.66 -8.54 -2.93
C THR A 327 14.76 -7.86 -3.74
N ASN A 328 15.06 -8.36 -4.95
CA ASN A 328 16.04 -7.79 -5.89
C ASN A 328 17.38 -7.39 -5.23
N ALA A 329 17.89 -8.25 -4.36
CA ALA A 329 19.10 -8.00 -3.61
C ALA A 329 20.31 -7.93 -4.54
N THR A 330 21.13 -6.90 -4.40
CA THR A 330 22.40 -6.74 -5.13
C THR A 330 23.53 -6.62 -4.13
N TYR A 331 24.62 -7.32 -4.42
CA TYR A 331 25.82 -7.36 -3.60
C TYR A 331 26.97 -6.75 -4.42
N THR A 332 27.68 -5.77 -3.85
CA THR A 332 28.88 -5.18 -4.47
C THR A 332 30.09 -5.45 -3.58
N LEU A 333 31.12 -6.08 -4.14
CA LEU A 333 32.34 -6.47 -3.45
C LEU A 333 33.58 -5.96 -4.20
N SER A 334 34.70 -5.84 -3.50
CA SER A 334 36.03 -5.61 -4.07
C SER A 334 36.98 -6.72 -3.65
N VAL A 335 37.67 -7.31 -4.62
CA VAL A 335 38.57 -8.46 -4.47
C VAL A 335 39.98 -8.03 -4.92
N PRO A 336 41.04 -8.14 -4.10
CA PRO A 336 42.42 -7.91 -4.52
C PRO A 336 42.83 -8.91 -5.61
N LEU A 337 43.45 -8.43 -6.70
CA LEU A 337 43.81 -9.30 -7.85
C LEU A 337 44.82 -10.38 -7.47
N GLU A 338 45.74 -10.09 -6.53
CA GLU A 338 46.69 -11.04 -5.95
C GLU A 338 46.05 -12.24 -5.23
N SER A 339 44.76 -12.13 -4.92
CA SER A 339 43.98 -13.15 -4.20
C SER A 339 43.06 -13.97 -5.11
N VAL A 340 43.02 -13.68 -6.41
CA VAL A 340 42.26 -14.47 -7.39
C VAL A 340 43.15 -15.61 -7.93
N PRO A 341 42.77 -16.88 -7.78
CA PRO A 341 43.52 -18.02 -8.33
C PRO A 341 43.31 -18.15 -9.86
N GLY A 342 43.88 -17.23 -10.64
CA GLY A 342 43.85 -17.26 -12.10
C GLY A 342 43.41 -15.94 -12.73
N ASP A 343 42.53 -16.01 -13.72
CA ASP A 343 41.93 -14.85 -14.37
C ASP A 343 40.80 -14.26 -13.49
N PRO A 344 40.80 -12.95 -13.20
CA PRO A 344 39.65 -12.25 -12.60
C PRO A 344 38.29 -12.52 -13.26
N SER A 345 38.25 -12.86 -14.56
CA SER A 345 37.01 -13.24 -15.25
C SER A 345 36.36 -14.53 -14.72
N ALA A 346 37.09 -15.34 -13.94
CA ALA A 346 36.59 -16.54 -13.28
C ALA A 346 35.92 -16.28 -11.91
N LEU A 347 35.87 -15.03 -11.43
CA LEU A 347 35.16 -14.65 -10.21
C LEU A 347 33.64 -14.77 -10.39
N ALA A 348 33.00 -15.52 -9.48
CA ALA A 348 31.56 -15.73 -9.46
C ALA A 348 30.97 -15.48 -8.06
N VAL A 349 29.78 -14.90 -8.01
CA VAL A 349 28.94 -14.85 -6.80
C VAL A 349 27.94 -16.00 -6.84
N TYR A 350 27.66 -16.60 -5.69
CA TYR A 350 26.68 -17.67 -5.52
C TYR A 350 25.69 -17.28 -4.42
N ARG A 351 24.41 -17.61 -4.57
CA ARG A 351 23.42 -17.57 -3.49
C ARG A 351 23.25 -18.92 -2.83
N ARG A 352 22.85 -18.93 -1.56
CA ARG A 352 22.47 -20.14 -0.83
C ARG A 352 21.24 -20.78 -1.45
N SER A 353 21.24 -22.11 -1.58
CA SER A 353 20.18 -22.89 -2.19
C SER A 353 20.06 -24.23 -1.48
N GLY A 354 19.36 -24.22 -0.33
CA GLY A 354 19.38 -25.33 0.62
C GLY A 354 20.76 -25.52 1.24
N ASP A 355 21.22 -26.77 1.34
CA ASP A 355 22.50 -27.11 1.98
C ASP A 355 23.73 -26.67 1.17
N GLY A 356 23.57 -26.16 -0.07
CA GLY A 356 24.65 -25.75 -0.95
C GLY A 356 24.42 -24.40 -1.64
N TRP A 357 25.11 -24.20 -2.76
CA TRP A 357 25.23 -22.92 -3.47
C TRP A 357 24.73 -23.02 -4.92
N ALA A 358 24.09 -21.96 -5.41
CA ALA A 358 23.69 -21.78 -6.81
C ALA A 358 24.33 -20.49 -7.38
N PRO A 359 24.93 -20.51 -8.57
CA PRO A 359 25.59 -19.33 -9.14
C PRO A 359 24.57 -18.22 -9.46
N LEU A 360 25.01 -16.96 -9.34
CA LEU A 360 24.29 -15.77 -9.78
C LEU A 360 24.92 -15.20 -11.05
N GLU A 361 24.12 -14.46 -11.82
CA GLU A 361 24.66 -13.59 -12.87
C GLU A 361 25.58 -12.55 -12.23
N THR A 362 26.86 -12.60 -12.61
CA THR A 362 27.95 -11.87 -11.94
C THR A 362 28.67 -11.01 -12.97
N ALA A 363 28.75 -9.71 -12.71
CA ALA A 363 29.53 -8.76 -13.47
C ALA A 363 30.86 -8.48 -12.75
N VAL A 364 31.98 -8.62 -13.46
CA VAL A 364 33.33 -8.33 -12.92
C VAL A 364 33.93 -7.14 -13.67
N ARG A 365 34.51 -6.19 -12.93
CA ARG A 365 35.24 -5.04 -13.48
C ARG A 365 36.61 -4.92 -12.82
N VAL A 366 37.66 -5.25 -13.56
CA VAL A 366 39.05 -5.11 -13.12
C VAL A 366 39.47 -3.63 -13.15
N ASN A 367 40.11 -3.16 -12.09
CA ASN A 367 40.79 -1.88 -12.03
C ASN A 367 42.29 -2.11 -11.78
N GLU A 368 43.07 -2.05 -12.86
CA GLU A 368 44.52 -2.22 -12.81
C GLU A 368 45.24 -1.15 -11.97
N THR A 369 44.64 0.03 -11.79
CA THR A 369 45.24 1.13 -11.00
C THR A 369 45.16 0.87 -9.50
N THR A 370 44.07 0.24 -9.02
CA THR A 370 43.91 -0.15 -7.60
C THR A 370 44.29 -1.59 -7.32
N GLN A 371 44.63 -2.38 -8.34
CA GLN A 371 44.87 -3.82 -8.26
C GLN A 371 43.70 -4.58 -7.59
N THR A 372 42.46 -4.19 -7.91
CA THR A 372 41.23 -4.84 -7.45
C THR A 372 40.28 -5.17 -8.60
N ALA A 373 39.52 -6.26 -8.44
CA ALA A 373 38.32 -6.55 -9.22
C ALA A 373 37.09 -6.18 -8.40
N ASN A 374 36.26 -5.28 -8.92
CA ASN A 374 34.94 -5.01 -8.37
C ASN A 374 33.95 -6.02 -8.95
N VAL A 375 33.22 -6.70 -8.08
CA VAL A 375 32.28 -7.78 -8.41
C VAL A 375 30.88 -7.36 -7.99
N THR A 376 29.92 -7.45 -8.91
CA THR A 376 28.51 -7.15 -8.63
C THR A 376 27.64 -8.30 -9.12
N ALA A 377 26.73 -8.79 -8.27
CA ALA A 377 25.72 -9.77 -8.66
C ALA A 377 24.36 -9.44 -8.01
N SER A 378 23.29 -9.97 -8.59
CA SER A 378 21.93 -9.78 -8.06
C SER A 378 21.15 -11.09 -7.92
N ALA A 379 20.20 -11.12 -6.99
CA ALA A 379 19.33 -12.25 -6.69
C ALA A 379 17.88 -11.77 -6.43
N ASP A 380 16.90 -12.61 -6.76
CA ASP A 380 15.46 -12.31 -6.58
C ASP A 380 15.08 -11.89 -5.15
N ARG A 381 15.87 -12.34 -4.15
CA ARG A 381 15.70 -12.09 -2.71
C ARG A 381 17.05 -11.96 -2.02
N LEU A 382 17.06 -11.23 -0.90
CA LEU A 382 18.18 -11.28 0.03
C LEU A 382 18.29 -12.71 0.59
N THR A 383 19.50 -13.28 0.49
CA THR A 383 19.87 -14.61 0.97
C THR A 383 21.38 -14.63 1.20
N ALA A 384 21.85 -15.53 2.07
CA ALA A 384 23.27 -15.79 2.24
C ALA A 384 23.98 -16.03 0.90
N PHE A 385 25.20 -15.51 0.76
CA PHE A 385 25.92 -15.46 -0.51
C PHE A 385 27.42 -15.67 -0.33
N ALA A 386 28.10 -16.14 -1.38
CA ALA A 386 29.53 -16.42 -1.37
C ALA A 386 30.21 -15.95 -2.66
N VAL A 387 31.48 -15.59 -2.55
CA VAL A 387 32.37 -15.31 -3.69
C VAL A 387 33.44 -16.38 -3.79
N GLY A 388 33.71 -16.83 -5.00
CA GLY A 388 34.84 -17.70 -5.31
C GLY A 388 35.32 -17.57 -6.75
N ALA A 389 36.36 -18.33 -7.08
CA ALA A 389 36.91 -18.42 -8.43
C ALA A 389 37.22 -19.87 -8.80
N ALA A 390 36.87 -20.27 -10.03
CA ALA A 390 37.21 -21.57 -10.61
C ALA A 390 38.62 -21.56 -11.24
N VAL A 391 39.27 -22.71 -11.32
CA VAL A 391 40.68 -22.85 -11.76
C VAL A 391 40.72 -23.53 -13.14
N GLY A 392 40.09 -22.89 -14.13
CA GLY A 392 40.03 -23.38 -15.51
C GLY A 392 39.65 -22.29 -16.52
N ASP A 393 40.00 -22.52 -17.79
CA ASP A 393 39.82 -21.54 -18.89
C ASP A 393 38.39 -21.01 -19.00
N ALA A 394 38.24 -19.69 -18.97
CA ALA A 394 36.96 -19.01 -18.97
C ALA A 394 36.15 -19.32 -20.24
N ARG A 395 35.00 -19.96 -20.07
CA ARG A 395 33.90 -19.99 -21.06
C ARG A 395 32.82 -18.96 -20.73
N SER A 396 33.25 -17.72 -20.56
CA SER A 396 32.37 -16.56 -20.64
C SER A 396 32.23 -16.15 -22.11
N THR A 397 31.01 -15.99 -22.60
CA THR A 397 30.77 -15.39 -23.92
C THR A 397 31.19 -13.93 -23.88
N VAL A 398 32.23 -13.57 -24.65
CA VAL A 398 32.67 -12.18 -24.80
C VAL A 398 31.61 -11.41 -25.60
N GLU A 399 30.69 -10.75 -24.90
CA GLU A 399 30.01 -9.59 -25.47
C GLU A 399 31.01 -8.45 -25.52
N ALA A 400 31.48 -8.14 -26.73
CA ALA A 400 32.46 -7.08 -26.93
C ALA A 400 31.83 -5.72 -26.62
N ALA A 401 32.53 -4.91 -25.82
CA ALA A 401 32.23 -3.49 -25.73
C ALA A 401 32.27 -2.88 -27.15
N PRO A 402 31.34 -1.97 -27.51
CA PRO A 402 31.32 -1.40 -28.85
C PRO A 402 32.58 -0.57 -29.09
N GLU A 403 33.36 -0.98 -30.11
CA GLU A 403 34.47 -0.19 -30.64
C GLU A 403 34.00 1.24 -30.99
N PRO A 404 34.80 2.28 -30.70
CA PRO A 404 34.44 3.65 -31.06
C PRO A 404 34.43 3.79 -32.59
N MET A 405 33.23 3.98 -33.18
CA MET A 405 33.11 4.20 -34.62
C MET A 405 33.91 5.44 -35.05
N SER A 406 35.02 5.19 -35.74
CA SER A 406 35.74 6.21 -36.50
C SER A 406 34.81 6.83 -37.54
N ALA A 407 34.99 8.13 -37.80
CA ALA A 407 33.99 8.95 -38.49
C ALA A 407 33.67 8.44 -39.90
N TYR A 408 32.41 8.07 -40.13
CA TYR A 408 31.85 8.04 -41.48
C TYR A 408 31.45 9.46 -41.89
N ALA A 409 31.65 9.78 -43.17
CA ALA A 409 31.59 11.14 -43.68
C ALA A 409 30.18 11.75 -43.63
N ALA A 410 30.13 13.08 -43.50
CA ALA A 410 28.88 13.83 -43.68
C ALA A 410 28.35 13.66 -45.11
N PRO A 411 27.02 13.54 -45.31
CA PRO A 411 26.42 13.65 -46.63
C PRO A 411 26.54 15.09 -47.16
N ASP A 412 26.83 15.24 -48.45
CA ASP A 412 26.87 16.55 -49.11
C ASP A 412 25.53 17.29 -49.04
N PRO A 413 25.54 18.64 -48.99
CA PRO A 413 24.32 19.43 -48.85
C PRO A 413 23.46 19.39 -50.12
N VAL A 414 22.19 19.02 -49.94
CA VAL A 414 21.15 19.26 -50.97
C VAL A 414 20.90 20.77 -51.04
N PRO A 415 20.92 21.41 -52.23
CA PRO A 415 20.68 22.84 -52.35
C PRO A 415 19.26 23.23 -51.92
N ALA A 416 19.12 24.34 -51.22
CA ALA A 416 17.85 25.04 -51.10
C ALA A 416 17.55 25.79 -52.40
N ASP A 417 16.29 25.80 -52.82
CA ASP A 417 15.75 26.85 -53.68
C ASP A 417 14.47 27.42 -53.04
N SER A 418 14.22 28.67 -53.41
CA SER A 418 13.18 29.59 -52.98
C SER A 418 11.84 29.31 -53.70
N THR A 419 10.67 29.70 -53.20
CA THR A 419 10.25 31.09 -52.91
C THR A 419 8.91 31.14 -52.16
N ALA A 420 8.69 32.24 -51.43
CA ALA A 420 7.39 32.81 -51.02
C ALA A 420 6.47 31.99 -50.06
N ASP A 421 5.74 32.58 -49.10
CA ASP A 421 5.66 34.00 -48.70
C ASP A 421 5.36 34.20 -47.18
N THR A 422 5.34 35.44 -46.71
CA THR A 422 5.17 35.90 -45.31
C THR A 422 4.19 37.11 -45.27
N PRO A 423 3.82 37.73 -44.12
CA PRO A 423 3.83 37.31 -42.71
C PRO A 423 2.40 36.87 -42.30
N ALA A 424 1.67 37.24 -41.23
CA ALA A 424 1.75 38.15 -40.06
C ALA A 424 0.62 37.72 -39.06
N SER A 425 0.27 38.37 -37.94
CA SER A 425 0.92 39.14 -36.86
C SER A 425 -0.20 39.70 -35.95
N ALA A 426 -0.22 39.29 -34.68
CA ALA A 426 -0.87 39.85 -33.47
C ALA A 426 -1.82 41.09 -33.55
N ALA A 427 -2.96 41.03 -32.81
CA ALA A 427 -3.38 41.99 -31.76
C ALA A 427 -4.92 41.95 -31.45
N ASP A 428 -5.26 42.14 -30.18
CA ASP A 428 -6.58 42.48 -29.60
C ASP A 428 -6.87 44.01 -29.80
N PRO A 429 -8.06 44.64 -29.52
CA PRO A 429 -9.19 44.14 -28.72
C PRO A 429 -10.63 44.55 -29.18
N ALA A 430 -11.61 44.23 -28.32
CA ALA A 430 -12.83 45.01 -27.97
C ALA A 430 -14.22 44.33 -28.15
N ALA A 431 -15.12 44.60 -27.20
CA ALA A 431 -16.58 44.39 -27.25
C ALA A 431 -17.29 45.76 -27.42
N PRO A 432 -18.62 45.87 -27.73
CA PRO A 432 -19.69 45.58 -26.74
C PRO A 432 -21.10 45.18 -27.31
N SER A 433 -22.09 45.13 -26.41
CA SER A 433 -23.58 45.13 -26.62
C SER A 433 -24.26 43.77 -26.93
N VAL A 434 -25.32 43.28 -26.24
CA VAL A 434 -26.66 43.85 -25.87
C VAL A 434 -27.58 43.93 -27.11
N GLU A 435 -28.80 43.37 -27.18
CA GLU A 435 -29.80 42.83 -26.21
C GLU A 435 -30.43 41.49 -26.76
N ALA A 436 -31.52 40.79 -26.37
CA ALA A 436 -32.69 40.97 -25.46
C ALA A 436 -33.40 39.64 -25.05
N THR A 437 -34.64 39.72 -24.55
CA THR A 437 -35.66 38.67 -24.24
C THR A 437 -37.07 39.25 -24.62
N PRO A 438 -38.25 38.59 -24.53
CA PRO A 438 -38.62 37.21 -24.13
C PRO A 438 -39.63 36.50 -25.10
N GLY A 439 -40.24 35.38 -24.68
CA GLY A 439 -41.43 34.80 -25.35
C GLY A 439 -41.97 33.51 -24.71
N ASP A 440 -43.21 33.54 -24.20
CA ASP A 440 -43.92 32.38 -23.61
C ASP A 440 -44.59 31.47 -24.65
N ALA A 441 -44.63 30.16 -24.37
CA ALA A 441 -45.66 29.25 -24.89
C ALA A 441 -45.79 27.99 -24.01
N SER A 442 -47.00 27.66 -23.52
CA SER A 442 -47.24 26.44 -22.73
C SER A 442 -47.73 25.28 -23.60
N ALA A 443 -47.17 24.08 -23.42
CA ALA A 443 -47.83 22.82 -23.78
C ALA A 443 -47.24 21.63 -23.02
N ALA A 444 -48.09 20.68 -22.64
CA ALA A 444 -47.73 19.35 -22.12
C ALA A 444 -48.84 18.35 -22.52
N PRO A 445 -48.65 17.02 -22.38
CA PRO A 445 -47.42 16.26 -22.16
C PRO A 445 -47.08 15.31 -23.33
N GLY A 446 -45.88 14.73 -23.35
CA GLY A 446 -45.50 13.69 -24.30
C GLY A 446 -44.50 12.70 -23.69
N ALA A 447 -44.89 11.44 -23.53
CA ALA A 447 -44.08 10.43 -22.83
C ALA A 447 -43.33 9.51 -23.80
N VAL A 448 -41.99 9.57 -23.79
CA VAL A 448 -41.10 8.56 -24.42
C VAL A 448 -39.82 8.40 -23.60
N GLY A 449 -39.45 7.15 -23.30
CA GLY A 449 -38.04 6.71 -23.21
C GLY A 449 -37.19 7.19 -22.03
N THR A 450 -37.41 6.65 -20.82
CA THR A 450 -36.34 6.57 -19.82
C THR A 450 -35.28 5.55 -20.26
N PRO A 451 -33.98 5.91 -20.40
CA PRO A 451 -32.93 4.93 -20.61
C PRO A 451 -32.72 4.09 -19.34
N VAL A 452 -32.69 2.77 -19.47
CA VAL A 452 -32.45 1.86 -18.35
C VAL A 452 -30.96 1.90 -18.01
N VAL A 453 -30.60 2.64 -16.96
CA VAL A 453 -29.28 2.53 -16.32
C VAL A 453 -29.25 1.22 -15.56
N ALA A 454 -28.48 0.25 -16.06
CA ALA A 454 -28.34 -1.07 -15.46
C ALA A 454 -27.49 -1.00 -14.19
N LEU A 455 -28.12 -0.73 -13.05
CA LEU A 455 -27.46 -0.78 -11.75
C LEU A 455 -27.16 -2.25 -11.39
N THR A 456 -25.92 -2.69 -11.60
CA THR A 456 -25.49 -4.07 -11.39
C THR A 456 -25.55 -4.43 -9.90
N ALA A 457 -26.66 -5.04 -9.48
CA ALA A 457 -26.87 -5.45 -8.10
C ALA A 457 -25.87 -6.55 -7.68
N LEU A 458 -24.85 -6.17 -6.92
CA LEU A 458 -23.99 -7.10 -6.18
C LEU A 458 -24.89 -7.95 -5.26
N LEU A 459 -24.88 -9.28 -5.46
CA LEU A 459 -25.70 -10.19 -4.67
C LEU A 459 -25.32 -10.08 -3.18
N ALA A 460 -26.31 -9.75 -2.35
CA ALA A 460 -26.13 -9.80 -0.90
C ALA A 460 -25.95 -11.27 -0.47
N ALA A 461 -24.82 -11.56 0.19
CA ALA A 461 -24.56 -12.87 0.76
C ALA A 461 -25.48 -13.12 1.98
N ALA A 462 -26.58 -13.83 1.77
CA ALA A 462 -27.35 -14.41 2.86
C ALA A 462 -26.52 -15.52 3.52
N LEU A 463 -26.06 -15.29 4.75
CA LEU A 463 -25.14 -16.18 5.45
C LEU A 463 -25.94 -17.32 6.12
N VAL A 464 -26.26 -18.35 5.32
CA VAL A 464 -26.96 -19.55 5.79
C VAL A 464 -26.00 -20.42 6.62
N VAL A 465 -26.15 -20.39 7.94
CA VAL A 465 -25.48 -21.31 8.85
C VAL A 465 -26.39 -22.52 9.04
N GLY A 466 -25.87 -23.73 8.80
CA GLY A 466 -26.59 -24.99 9.03
C GLY A 466 -25.75 -25.94 9.88
N ARG A 467 -26.21 -26.25 11.10
CA ARG A 467 -25.55 -27.24 11.97
C ARG A 467 -25.73 -28.65 11.37
N ARG A 468 -24.66 -29.22 10.79
CA ARG A 468 -24.60 -30.68 10.58
C ARG A 468 -24.55 -31.38 11.94
N ARG A 469 -25.47 -32.32 12.16
CA ARG A 469 -25.40 -33.32 13.23
C ARG A 469 -24.72 -34.59 12.71
#